data_AF-A0A2E8V8R3-F1
#
_entry.id   AF-A0A2E8V8R3-F1
#
_cell.length_a   1.000
_cell.length_b   1.000
_cell.length_c   1.000
_cell.angle_alpha   90.00
_cell.angle_beta   90.00
_cell.angle_gamma   90.00
#
_symmetry.space_group_name_H-M   'P 1'
#
loop_
_entity.id
_entity.type
_entity.pdbx_description
1 polymer ?
#
loop_
_entity_poly.entity_id
_entity_poly.type
_entity_poly.pdbx_seq_one_letter_code
_entity_poly.pdbx_strand_id
1 'polypeptide(L)' 'MTKENKIQHLINSLDLIPDCSGCGMRWSTGDYECPHCGNDLDEKLRSWAEKTVGELSSQD' A
#
# COMPACT_ATOMS: atom_id res chain seq x y z
N MET A 1 -13.68 14.88 -4.12
CA MET A 1 -12.42 15.47 -3.57
C MET A 1 -11.73 16.34 -4.62
N THR A 2 -10.93 17.35 -4.23
CA THR A 2 -10.02 18.02 -5.18
C THR A 2 -8.88 17.08 -5.60
N LYS A 3 -8.20 17.40 -6.71
CA LYS A 3 -7.02 16.64 -7.17
C LYS A 3 -5.94 16.57 -6.08
N GLU A 4 -5.66 17.69 -5.42
CA GLU A 4 -4.69 17.76 -4.32
C GLU A 4 -5.09 16.86 -3.14
N ASN A 5 -6.37 16.81 -2.78
CA ASN A 5 -6.84 15.89 -1.73
C ASN A 5 -6.67 14.42 -2.14
N LYS A 6 -6.95 14.08 -3.40
CA LYS A 6 -6.71 12.71 -3.94
C LYS A 6 -5.22 12.35 -3.87
N ILE A 7 -4.34 13.28 -4.23
CA ILE A 7 -2.87 13.10 -4.16
C ILE A 7 -2.42 12.91 -2.71
N GLN A 8 -2.84 13.77 -1.80
CA GLN A 8 -2.46 13.67 -0.39
C GLN A 8 -2.96 12.37 0.25
N HIS A 9 -4.18 11.94 -0.10
CA HIS A 9 -4.72 10.64 0.33
C HIS A 9 -3.85 9.48 -0.14
N LEU A 10 -3.45 9.47 -1.41
CA LEU A 10 -2.55 8.46 -1.96
C LEU A 10 -1.23 8.40 -1.20
N ILE A 11 -0.60 9.56 -0.94
CA ILE A 11 0.66 9.63 -0.19
C ILE A 11 0.49 9.06 1.22
N ASN A 12 -0.56 9.50 1.93
CA ASN A 12 -0.83 9.03 3.29
C ASN A 12 -1.17 7.53 3.34
N SER A 13 -1.77 6.99 2.29
CA SER A 13 -2.12 5.56 2.23
C SER A 13 -0.89 4.64 2.22
N LEU A 14 0.29 5.12 1.82
CA LEU A 14 1.53 4.33 1.83
C LEU A 14 1.92 3.88 3.25
N ASP A 15 1.54 4.64 4.28
CA ASP A 15 1.74 4.25 5.69
C ASP A 15 0.83 3.09 6.12
N LEU A 16 -0.20 2.76 5.32
CA LEU A 16 -1.16 1.70 5.61
C LEU A 16 -0.77 0.35 5.01
N ILE A 17 0.35 0.26 4.29
CA ILE A 17 0.85 -1.01 3.77
C ILE A 17 1.33 -1.85 4.98
N PRO A 18 0.68 -2.98 5.31
CA PRO A 18 0.97 -3.72 6.53
C PRO A 18 2.33 -4.40 6.46
N ASP A 19 3.17 -4.31 7.50
CA ASP A 19 4.51 -4.92 7.58
C ASP A 19 4.58 -6.40 7.12
N CYS A 20 5.82 -6.86 6.88
CA CYS A 20 6.08 -8.24 6.50
C CYS A 20 5.50 -9.24 7.49
N SER A 21 4.65 -10.15 7.00
CA SER A 21 4.06 -11.23 7.81
C SER A 21 5.09 -12.27 8.22
N GLY A 22 6.20 -12.38 7.49
CA GLY A 22 7.27 -13.33 7.80
C GLY A 22 8.24 -12.83 8.88
N CYS A 23 8.65 -11.56 8.83
CA CYS A 23 9.70 -11.05 9.72
C CYS A 23 9.42 -9.69 10.38
N GLY A 24 8.27 -9.06 10.11
CA GLY A 24 7.90 -7.76 10.67
C GLY A 24 8.66 -6.56 10.08
N MET A 25 9.51 -6.76 9.07
CA MET A 25 10.16 -5.64 8.39
C MET A 25 9.12 -4.77 7.67
N ARG A 26 9.27 -3.45 7.83
CA ARG A 26 8.53 -2.45 7.07
C ARG A 26 9.04 -2.40 5.63
N TRP A 27 8.12 -2.36 4.67
CA TRP A 27 8.43 -2.36 3.24
C TRP A 27 9.17 -1.11 2.79
N SER A 28 10.07 -1.29 1.82
CA SER A 28 10.42 -0.19 0.94
C SER A 28 9.40 -0.12 -0.20
N THR A 29 9.11 1.08 -0.69
CA THR A 29 8.16 1.26 -1.78
C THR A 29 8.68 0.60 -3.06
N GLY A 30 7.90 -0.30 -3.66
CA GLY A 30 8.23 -0.96 -4.93
C GLY A 30 8.81 -2.37 -4.82
N ASP A 31 9.03 -2.88 -3.61
CA ASP A 31 9.41 -4.28 -3.39
C ASP A 31 8.21 -5.21 -3.62
N TYR A 32 8.40 -6.30 -4.36
CA TYR A 32 7.40 -7.39 -4.52
C TYR A 32 7.72 -8.62 -3.64
N GLU A 33 8.92 -8.65 -3.07
CA GLU A 33 9.40 -9.65 -2.11
C GLU A 33 10.07 -8.95 -0.93
N CYS A 34 9.97 -9.51 0.27
CA CYS A 34 10.62 -8.92 1.44
C CYS A 34 12.15 -8.96 1.30
N PRO A 35 12.85 -7.80 1.35
CA PRO A 35 14.30 -7.78 1.18
C PRO A 35 15.06 -8.47 2.33
N HIS A 36 14.41 -8.72 3.47
CA HIS A 36 15.01 -9.39 4.61
C HIS A 36 14.77 -10.90 4.64
N CYS A 37 13.56 -11.37 4.34
CA CYS A 37 13.22 -12.80 4.47
C CYS A 37 12.67 -13.46 3.19
N GLY A 38 12.55 -12.73 2.09
CA GLY A 38 12.08 -13.26 0.80
C GLY A 38 10.59 -13.64 0.77
N ASN A 39 9.80 -13.27 1.77
CA ASN A 39 8.35 -13.52 1.75
C ASN A 39 7.70 -12.76 0.58
N ASP A 40 6.77 -13.40 -0.14
CA ASP A 40 5.98 -12.80 -1.23
C ASP A 40 4.94 -11.80 -0.68
N LEU A 41 4.81 -10.67 -1.37
CA LEU A 41 4.08 -9.48 -0.93
C LEU A 41 2.94 -9.10 -1.85
N ASP A 42 2.84 -9.70 -3.04
CA ASP A 42 1.94 -9.26 -4.09
C ASP A 42 0.49 -9.17 -3.59
N GLU A 43 0.02 -10.17 -2.83
CA GLU A 43 -1.34 -10.20 -2.29
C GLU A 43 -1.62 -9.00 -1.35
N LYS A 44 -0.67 -8.67 -0.46
CA LYS A 44 -0.83 -7.54 0.47
C LYS A 44 -0.81 -6.20 -0.26
N LEU A 45 0.09 -6.05 -1.23
CA LEU A 45 0.19 -4.86 -2.05
C LEU A 45 -1.06 -4.66 -2.90
N ARG A 46 -1.61 -5.74 -3.48
CA ARG A 46 -2.89 -5.69 -4.21
C ARG A 46 -4.04 -5.31 -3.30
N SER A 47 -4.16 -5.94 -2.13
CA SER A 47 -5.24 -5.64 -1.18
C SER A 47 -5.21 -4.16 -0.73
N TRP A 48 -4.02 -3.62 -0.45
CA TRP A 48 -3.84 -2.20 -0.16
C TRP A 48 -4.23 -1.32 -1.36
N ALA A 49 -3.79 -1.67 -2.56
CA ALA A 49 -4.07 -0.91 -3.77
C ALA A 49 -5.56 -0.89 -4.12
N GLU A 50 -6.24 -2.04 -4.04
CA GLU A 50 -7.69 -2.17 -4.26
C GLU A 50 -8.48 -1.30 -3.29
N LYS A 51 -8.12 -1.32 -2.01
CA LYS A 51 -8.74 -0.46 -1.00
C LYS A 51 -8.53 1.02 -1.31
N THR A 52 -7.29 1.41 -1.61
CA THR A 52 -6.93 2.81 -1.90
C THR A 52 -7.65 3.32 -3.15
N VAL A 53 -7.72 2.51 -4.21
CA VAL A 53 -8.48 2.83 -5.43
C VAL A 53 -9.97 2.94 -5.13
N GLY A 54 -10.53 2.01 -4.36
CA GLY A 54 -11.93 2.03 -3.96
C GLY A 54 -12.31 3.31 -3.20
N GLU A 55 -11.47 3.77 -2.28
CA GLU A 55 -11.68 5.02 -1.54
C GLU A 55 -11.61 6.26 -2.44
N LEU A 56 -10.72 6.26 -3.45
CA LEU A 56 -10.58 7.35 -4.41
C LEU A 56 -11.70 7.41 -5.45
N SER A 57 -12.30 6.26 -5.77
CA SER A 57 -13.41 6.13 -6.74
C SER A 57 -14.80 6.26 -6.12
N SER A 58 -14.99 5.90 -4.84
CA SER A 58 -16.29 5.97 -4.16
C SER A 58 -16.70 7.39 -3.74
N GLN A 59 -15.91 8.40 -4.10
CA GLN A 59 -16.13 9.80 -3.74
C GLN A 59 -16.07 10.74 -4.96
N ASP A 60 -16.42 10.20 -6.13
CA ASP A 60 -16.72 10.97 -7.35
C ASP A 60 -18.21 11.33 -7.44
#